data_AF-K9XT85-F1
#
_entry.id   AF-K9XT85-F1
#
_cell.length_a   1.000
_cell.length_b   1.000
_cell.length_c   1.000
_cell.angle_alpha   90.00
_cell.angle_beta   90.00
_cell.angle_gamma   90.00
#
_symmetry.space_group_name_H-M   'P 1'
#
loop_
_entity.id
_entity.type
_entity.pdbx_description
1 polymer ?
#
loop_
_entity_poly.entity_id
_entity_poly.type
_entity_poly.pdbx_seq_one_letter_code
_entity_poly.pdbx_strand_id
1 'polypeptide(L)'
;MVASSLLFLVSACSNGATIENWLAADPELKKTLASSQVPEQIATSATTAIGNSSSSNSAINSSNPTSEQTISLPDDFPIEIPLYPKAQLTKVQPGLTTEKGKTNWESPDSLTQIASYYQQQLKANGWKIIKSFPENVQQGNNALTASRENLKVTVSLSQPTTDNKDNLISNQFAIAYQPIEDLPQLTTSETTNSSENLTDLEPNIETTASAVYFSDLDQTSEQLRPYIEDLAKLGILTAYSKEGKVEANKFAPNEPITRRDFARWLVEANNQFHGNAAGEKIHLATKSDRPAFQDISVNDPDFEIIQGLAEAGLIPSMLTDNSSKLLFQPDAPLTREDLLTWKVPLDLRKNLPTASIDAIKQSWGFQDTANISPQALQALFADFQNGDNSNMKRVFGYTTLFQPKKPVTRAEAAASLWYFGFQGDGITALEVVKGESINQSAVNSQP
;
A
#
# COMPACT_ATOMS: atom_id res chain seq x y z
N MET A 1 25.54 0.45 -80.90
CA MET A 1 26.03 0.23 -79.52
C MET A 1 25.01 -0.70 -78.87
N VAL A 2 25.35 -1.95 -78.51
CA VAL A 2 26.15 -2.35 -77.32
C VAL A 2 25.48 -1.82 -76.04
N ALA A 3 25.09 -2.57 -75.01
CA ALA A 3 24.89 -4.02 -74.73
C ALA A 3 24.11 -4.11 -73.38
N SER A 4 23.45 -5.19 -72.92
CA SER A 4 23.20 -6.57 -73.39
C SER A 4 21.85 -7.04 -72.79
N SER A 5 21.05 -7.89 -73.45
CA SER A 5 20.99 -9.37 -73.30
C SER A 5 20.81 -9.90 -71.85
N LEU A 6 19.65 -10.49 -71.49
CA LEU A 6 19.18 -11.88 -71.77
C LEU A 6 19.89 -12.91 -70.83
N LEU A 7 19.30 -13.97 -70.25
CA LEU A 7 17.96 -14.63 -70.39
C LEU A 7 17.81 -15.77 -69.32
N PHE A 8 16.56 -16.18 -68.96
CA PHE A 8 16.05 -17.58 -68.68
C PHE A 8 16.83 -18.60 -67.76
N LEU A 9 16.26 -19.69 -67.17
CA LEU A 9 14.89 -20.26 -67.06
C LEU A 9 14.79 -21.40 -65.99
N VAL A 10 13.53 -21.82 -65.70
CA VAL A 10 12.99 -23.10 -65.12
C VAL A 10 13.61 -23.88 -63.92
N SER A 11 12.79 -23.98 -62.86
CA SER A 11 12.11 -25.18 -62.31
C SER A 11 12.79 -26.37 -61.59
N ALA A 12 12.15 -26.68 -60.44
CA ALA A 12 11.63 -27.99 -59.98
C ALA A 12 12.44 -28.93 -59.02
N CYS A 13 11.77 -29.20 -57.88
CA CYS A 13 11.65 -30.45 -57.13
C CYS A 13 12.89 -31.20 -56.57
N SER A 14 12.96 -31.31 -55.23
CA SER A 14 13.21 -32.60 -54.53
C SER A 14 12.85 -32.51 -53.03
N ASN A 15 12.47 -33.65 -52.43
CA ASN A 15 12.18 -33.80 -51.00
C ASN A 15 13.46 -34.13 -50.19
N GLY A 16 13.46 -33.91 -48.86
CA GLY A 16 14.53 -34.45 -48.00
C GLY A 16 14.44 -34.03 -46.53
N ALA A 17 14.37 -35.02 -45.63
CA ALA A 17 14.12 -34.88 -44.20
C ALA A 17 15.29 -34.32 -43.35
N THR A 18 14.94 -33.91 -42.11
CA THR A 18 15.77 -33.90 -40.88
C THR A 18 17.12 -33.17 -40.84
N ILE A 19 17.18 -32.09 -40.05
CA ILE A 19 18.38 -31.68 -39.31
C ILE A 19 17.96 -31.38 -37.86
N GLU A 20 18.24 -32.32 -36.96
CA GLU A 20 18.35 -32.06 -35.51
C GLU A 20 19.78 -31.54 -35.19
N ASN A 21 20.05 -31.28 -33.91
CA ASN A 21 21.37 -30.93 -33.34
C ASN A 21 21.91 -29.50 -33.60
N TRP A 22 21.28 -28.49 -32.99
CA TRP A 22 21.95 -27.24 -32.58
C TRP A 22 21.65 -26.90 -31.11
N LEU A 23 21.99 -27.83 -30.20
CA LEU A 23 22.05 -27.62 -28.74
C LEU A 23 23.06 -28.62 -28.13
N ALA A 24 24.34 -28.27 -28.15
CA ALA A 24 25.40 -29.00 -27.47
C ALA A 24 26.26 -28.00 -26.66
N ALA A 25 26.57 -28.36 -25.41
CA ALA A 25 27.28 -27.49 -24.48
C ALA A 25 28.82 -27.58 -24.63
N ASP A 26 29.49 -26.49 -24.23
CA ASP A 26 30.94 -26.26 -24.31
C ASP A 26 31.77 -27.25 -23.43
N PRO A 27 32.77 -27.96 -23.98
CA PRO A 27 33.48 -29.04 -23.27
C PRO A 27 34.83 -28.66 -22.62
N GLU A 28 34.96 -27.54 -21.88
CA GLU A 28 36.20 -27.16 -21.15
C GLU A 28 36.01 -26.84 -19.64
N LEU A 29 35.12 -27.56 -18.93
CA LEU A 29 34.91 -27.39 -17.48
C LEU A 29 35.15 -28.66 -16.64
N LYS A 30 36.22 -29.42 -16.94
CA LYS A 30 36.70 -30.56 -16.15
C LYS A 30 38.23 -30.65 -16.02
N LYS A 31 38.91 -29.60 -15.54
CA LYS A 31 40.34 -29.71 -15.18
C LYS A 31 40.89 -28.82 -14.05
N THR A 32 40.07 -28.43 -13.08
CA THR A 32 40.54 -27.70 -11.89
C THR A 32 39.68 -28.02 -10.66
N LEU A 33 39.99 -29.12 -9.97
CA LEU A 33 39.71 -29.34 -8.53
C LEU A 33 40.47 -30.60 -8.05
N ALA A 34 41.79 -30.57 -8.17
CA ALA A 34 42.70 -31.53 -7.56
C ALA A 34 44.01 -30.82 -7.18
N SER A 35 44.53 -31.13 -5.99
CA SER A 35 45.71 -30.51 -5.35
C SER A 35 45.54 -29.07 -4.84
N SER A 36 45.31 -28.92 -3.54
CA SER A 36 46.42 -28.54 -2.62
C SER A 36 46.06 -28.85 -1.16
N GLN A 37 47.07 -29.24 -0.39
CA GLN A 37 46.97 -29.63 1.03
C GLN A 37 47.36 -28.48 1.98
N VAL A 38 47.30 -28.77 3.29
CA VAL A 38 48.15 -28.31 4.42
C VAL A 38 47.49 -27.27 5.37
N PRO A 39 47.53 -27.44 6.72
CA PRO A 39 47.55 -28.65 7.54
C PRO A 39 46.53 -28.66 8.73
N GLU A 40 46.58 -29.75 9.49
CA GLU A 40 45.87 -30.09 10.73
C GLU A 40 46.39 -29.37 11.99
N GLN A 41 45.53 -29.09 13.00
CA GLN A 41 45.85 -29.13 14.44
C GLN A 41 44.62 -29.26 15.37
N ILE A 42 44.60 -30.36 16.13
CA ILE A 42 44.07 -30.55 17.50
C ILE A 42 42.56 -30.35 17.78
N ALA A 43 41.86 -31.48 17.90
CA ALA A 43 40.89 -31.70 18.98
C ALA A 43 40.92 -33.18 19.40
N THR A 44 41.16 -33.46 20.68
CA THR A 44 41.38 -34.81 21.21
C THR A 44 40.12 -35.51 21.73
N SER A 45 39.94 -36.75 21.27
CA SER A 45 39.56 -37.93 22.06
C SER A 45 38.11 -38.18 22.52
N ALA A 46 37.71 -39.43 22.21
CA ALA A 46 36.87 -40.37 22.97
C ALA A 46 35.34 -40.39 22.79
N THR A 47 34.64 -41.54 22.81
CA THR A 47 34.93 -42.92 22.32
C THR A 47 33.70 -43.83 22.60
N THR A 48 33.30 -44.69 21.64
CA THR A 48 32.32 -45.83 21.77
C THR A 48 30.85 -45.49 22.13
N ALA A 49 29.81 -46.28 21.77
CA ALA A 49 29.73 -47.53 20.99
C ALA A 49 28.28 -47.83 20.51
N ILE A 50 28.15 -48.56 19.38
CA ILE A 50 27.23 -49.71 19.08
C ILE A 50 25.73 -49.57 19.46
N GLY A 51 24.72 -49.83 18.62
CA GLY A 51 24.58 -50.42 17.27
C GLY A 51 23.08 -50.28 16.86
N ASN A 52 22.50 -50.93 15.86
CA ASN A 52 22.95 -51.98 14.94
C ASN A 52 22.17 -51.87 13.60
N SER A 53 22.58 -52.60 12.57
CA SER A 53 22.01 -52.58 11.21
C SER A 53 20.60 -53.16 11.06
N SER A 54 19.89 -52.69 10.02
CA SER A 54 19.25 -53.57 9.02
C SER A 54 18.82 -52.81 7.78
N SER A 55 19.43 -53.14 6.64
CA SER A 55 19.04 -52.71 5.31
C SER A 55 18.50 -53.90 4.52
N SER A 56 17.42 -53.76 3.75
CA SER A 56 17.12 -54.62 2.60
C SER A 56 16.18 -53.93 1.61
N ASN A 57 16.64 -53.84 0.37
CA ASN A 57 16.01 -53.13 -0.75
C ASN A 57 14.64 -53.72 -1.16
N SER A 58 13.77 -52.89 -1.77
CA SER A 58 13.61 -52.89 -3.24
C SER A 58 12.51 -51.94 -3.77
N ALA A 59 12.66 -51.56 -5.05
CA ALA A 59 11.64 -50.99 -5.94
C ALA A 59 11.04 -49.61 -5.59
N ILE A 60 11.72 -48.56 -6.05
CA ILE A 60 11.06 -47.28 -6.36
C ILE A 60 10.15 -47.51 -7.56
N ASN A 61 8.84 -47.46 -7.36
CA ASN A 61 7.86 -47.42 -8.43
C ASN A 61 7.02 -46.17 -8.25
N SER A 62 7.40 -45.08 -8.93
CA SER A 62 6.74 -43.78 -8.80
C SER A 62 5.36 -43.78 -9.46
N SER A 63 4.33 -44.09 -8.68
CA SER A 63 2.95 -43.73 -8.99
C SER A 63 2.52 -42.54 -8.11
N ASN A 64 1.97 -41.52 -8.77
CA ASN A 64 1.44 -40.31 -8.16
C ASN A 64 0.34 -40.64 -7.13
N PRO A 65 0.20 -39.84 -6.06
CA PRO A 65 -1.13 -39.25 -5.88
C PRO A 65 -1.06 -37.73 -5.65
N THR A 66 -1.82 -37.02 -6.49
CA THR A 66 -2.25 -35.65 -6.22
C THR A 66 -3.10 -35.64 -4.95
N SER A 67 -2.63 -34.97 -3.88
CA SER A 67 -3.51 -34.61 -2.75
C SER A 67 -4.27 -33.35 -3.11
N GLU A 68 -5.54 -33.51 -3.48
CA GLU A 68 -6.51 -32.41 -3.46
C GLU A 68 -6.70 -31.97 -2.00
N GLN A 69 -6.17 -30.79 -1.63
CA GLN A 69 -6.43 -30.22 -0.31
C GLN A 69 -7.85 -29.65 -0.28
N THR A 70 -8.78 -30.39 0.30
CA THR A 70 -10.14 -29.90 0.58
C THR A 70 -10.11 -28.89 1.72
N ILE A 71 -10.02 -27.60 1.36
CA ILE A 71 -10.13 -26.50 2.31
C ILE A 71 -11.58 -26.43 2.80
N SER A 72 -11.85 -26.92 4.02
CA SER A 72 -13.15 -26.82 4.67
C SER A 72 -13.29 -25.47 5.39
N LEU A 73 -14.52 -24.94 5.41
CA LEU A 73 -14.85 -23.76 6.21
C LEU A 73 -14.78 -24.14 7.71
N PRO A 74 -14.13 -23.33 8.58
CA PRO A 74 -14.11 -23.59 10.01
C PRO A 74 -15.51 -23.51 10.64
N ASP A 75 -15.77 -24.33 11.66
CA ASP A 75 -17.02 -24.32 12.43
C ASP A 75 -17.29 -22.96 13.11
N ASP A 76 -16.24 -22.16 13.32
CA ASP A 76 -16.31 -20.80 13.88
C ASP A 76 -16.79 -19.72 12.88
N PHE A 77 -17.23 -20.07 11.66
CA PHE A 77 -17.78 -19.09 10.72
C PHE A 77 -19.25 -18.73 11.06
N PRO A 78 -19.62 -17.44 11.19
CA PRO A 78 -20.98 -17.02 11.52
C PRO A 78 -22.04 -17.53 10.53
N ILE A 79 -22.99 -18.33 11.04
CA ILE A 79 -24.09 -18.92 10.25
C ILE A 79 -25.08 -17.86 9.74
N GLU A 80 -25.05 -16.66 10.31
CA GLU A 80 -25.85 -15.50 9.95
C GLU A 80 -25.40 -14.84 8.64
N ILE A 81 -24.15 -15.11 8.21
CA ILE A 81 -23.59 -14.63 6.96
C ILE A 81 -23.94 -15.64 5.84
N PRO A 82 -24.75 -15.24 4.83
CA PRO A 82 -25.17 -16.16 3.77
C PRO A 82 -23.98 -16.56 2.89
N LEU A 83 -23.82 -17.85 2.62
CA LEU A 83 -22.76 -18.37 1.74
C LEU A 83 -23.27 -18.57 0.30
N TYR A 84 -22.52 -18.08 -0.69
CA TYR A 84 -22.90 -18.22 -2.10
C TYR A 84 -22.94 -19.71 -2.54
N PRO A 85 -24.09 -20.27 -2.98
CA PRO A 85 -24.26 -21.73 -3.11
C PRO A 85 -23.38 -22.41 -4.16
N LYS A 86 -22.85 -21.69 -5.15
CA LYS A 86 -21.91 -22.21 -6.16
C LYS A 86 -20.48 -21.70 -5.98
N ALA A 87 -20.10 -21.35 -4.75
CA ALA A 87 -18.74 -20.94 -4.43
C ALA A 87 -17.92 -22.08 -3.81
N GLN A 88 -16.63 -22.11 -4.10
CA GLN A 88 -15.64 -22.96 -3.45
C GLN A 88 -14.71 -22.08 -2.61
N LEU A 89 -14.38 -22.53 -1.40
CA LEU A 89 -13.49 -21.82 -0.48
C LEU A 89 -12.05 -22.02 -0.94
N THR A 90 -11.35 -20.93 -1.29
CA THR A 90 -9.96 -20.97 -1.77
C THR A 90 -8.95 -20.57 -0.71
N LYS A 91 -9.36 -19.78 0.30
CA LYS A 91 -8.49 -19.40 1.41
C LYS A 91 -9.27 -18.99 2.66
N VAL A 92 -8.77 -19.38 3.81
CA VAL A 92 -9.11 -18.80 5.11
C VAL A 92 -7.92 -17.97 5.60
N GLN A 93 -8.14 -16.72 6.00
CA GLN A 93 -7.09 -15.89 6.57
C GLN A 93 -6.80 -16.33 8.02
N PRO A 94 -5.52 -16.44 8.44
CA PRO A 94 -5.18 -16.78 9.83
C PRO A 94 -5.79 -15.80 10.84
N GLY A 95 -6.26 -16.32 11.98
CA GLY A 95 -6.90 -15.52 13.03
C GLY A 95 -8.43 -15.34 12.89
N LEU A 96 -9.09 -16.19 12.11
CA LEU A 96 -10.55 -16.29 12.07
C LEU A 96 -11.11 -16.78 13.42
N THR A 97 -12.17 -16.13 13.89
CA THR A 97 -12.99 -16.50 15.04
C THR A 97 -14.48 -16.30 14.69
N THR A 98 -15.38 -16.65 15.61
CA THR A 98 -16.83 -16.35 15.52
C THR A 98 -17.18 -14.87 15.42
N GLU A 99 -16.25 -13.98 15.77
CA GLU A 99 -16.48 -12.53 15.79
C GLU A 99 -15.79 -11.82 14.63
N LYS A 100 -14.62 -12.30 14.18
CA LYS A 100 -13.86 -11.68 13.09
C LYS A 100 -13.21 -12.70 12.16
N GLY A 101 -13.18 -12.41 10.86
CA GLY A 101 -12.54 -13.30 9.90
C GLY A 101 -12.50 -12.74 8.49
N LYS A 102 -11.64 -13.31 7.63
CA LYS A 102 -11.65 -13.08 6.18
C LYS A 102 -11.51 -14.43 5.46
N THR A 103 -12.39 -14.66 4.49
CA THR A 103 -12.42 -15.86 3.65
C THR A 103 -12.45 -15.44 2.18
N ASN A 104 -11.75 -16.16 1.31
CA ASN A 104 -11.74 -15.96 -0.14
C ASN A 104 -12.38 -17.14 -0.84
N TRP A 105 -13.12 -16.85 -1.89
CA TRP A 105 -14.00 -17.77 -2.58
C TRP A 105 -13.91 -17.60 -4.10
N GLU A 106 -14.11 -18.69 -4.82
CA GLU A 106 -14.24 -18.70 -6.28
C GLU A 106 -15.59 -19.27 -6.72
N SER A 107 -16.17 -18.72 -7.78
CA SER A 107 -17.39 -19.25 -8.39
C SER A 107 -17.34 -19.14 -9.93
N PRO A 108 -17.91 -20.10 -10.68
CA PRO A 108 -18.08 -19.98 -12.12
C PRO A 108 -19.21 -19.01 -12.52
N ASP A 109 -20.09 -18.61 -11.59
CA ASP A 109 -21.13 -17.62 -11.86
C ASP A 109 -20.52 -16.20 -11.98
N SER A 110 -21.20 -15.30 -12.71
CA SER A 110 -20.72 -13.93 -12.95
C SER A 110 -20.75 -13.05 -11.70
N LEU A 111 -19.89 -12.03 -11.66
CA LEU A 111 -19.87 -11.00 -10.61
C LEU A 111 -21.25 -10.36 -10.35
N THR A 112 -22.05 -10.14 -11.40
CA THR A 112 -23.41 -9.60 -11.27
C THR A 112 -24.36 -10.54 -10.54
N GLN A 113 -24.24 -11.86 -10.74
CA GLN A 113 -25.03 -12.86 -10.01
C GLN A 113 -24.60 -12.94 -8.54
N ILE A 114 -23.29 -12.90 -8.27
CA ILE A 114 -22.74 -12.90 -6.90
C ILE A 114 -23.21 -11.64 -6.16
N ALA A 115 -23.06 -10.46 -6.78
CA ALA A 115 -23.51 -9.18 -6.23
C ALA A 115 -25.01 -9.18 -5.88
N SER A 116 -25.84 -9.62 -6.83
CA SER A 116 -27.29 -9.68 -6.68
C SER A 116 -27.71 -10.63 -5.55
N TYR A 117 -27.04 -11.79 -5.43
CA TYR A 117 -27.29 -12.74 -4.35
C TYR A 117 -27.04 -12.10 -2.98
N TYR A 118 -25.87 -11.52 -2.75
CA TYR A 118 -25.54 -10.95 -1.43
C TYR A 118 -26.44 -9.76 -1.07
N GLN A 119 -26.75 -8.89 -2.05
CA GLN A 119 -27.65 -7.76 -1.81
C GLN A 119 -29.09 -8.20 -1.47
N GLN A 120 -29.58 -9.29 -2.08
CA GLN A 120 -30.89 -9.86 -1.74
C GLN A 120 -30.87 -10.62 -0.41
N GLN A 121 -29.88 -11.50 -0.20
CA GLN A 121 -29.83 -12.38 0.98
C GLN A 121 -29.54 -11.63 2.26
N LEU A 122 -28.62 -10.66 2.27
CA LEU A 122 -28.36 -9.86 3.47
C LEU A 122 -29.63 -9.07 3.85
N LYS A 123 -30.28 -8.43 2.87
CA LYS A 123 -31.56 -7.71 3.09
C LYS A 123 -32.69 -8.63 3.58
N ALA A 124 -32.80 -9.85 3.02
CA ALA A 124 -33.82 -10.82 3.43
C ALA A 124 -33.57 -11.38 4.85
N ASN A 125 -32.31 -11.57 5.23
CA ASN A 125 -31.88 -12.08 6.54
C ASN A 125 -31.68 -10.97 7.60
N GLY A 126 -32.36 -9.83 7.44
CA GLY A 126 -32.42 -8.76 8.44
C GLY A 126 -31.18 -7.88 8.56
N TRP A 127 -30.21 -7.98 7.65
CA TRP A 127 -29.04 -7.10 7.67
C TRP A 127 -29.36 -5.71 7.13
N LYS A 128 -28.90 -4.67 7.84
CA LYS A 128 -28.94 -3.28 7.41
C LYS A 128 -27.81 -3.04 6.41
N ILE A 129 -28.14 -2.83 5.14
CA ILE A 129 -27.15 -2.45 4.12
C ILE A 129 -26.61 -1.05 4.44
N ILE A 130 -25.29 -0.94 4.63
CA ILE A 130 -24.56 0.31 4.87
C ILE A 130 -24.05 0.86 3.53
N LYS A 131 -23.50 -0.01 2.68
CA LYS A 131 -23.00 0.30 1.33
C LYS A 131 -23.49 -0.81 0.39
N SER A 132 -24.17 -0.46 -0.69
CA SER A 132 -24.52 -1.41 -1.77
C SER A 132 -23.35 -1.54 -2.77
N PHE A 133 -23.36 -2.60 -3.57
CA PHE A 133 -22.53 -2.66 -4.79
C PHE A 133 -22.87 -1.51 -5.75
N PRO A 134 -21.92 -1.04 -6.57
CA PRO A 134 -22.19 -0.09 -7.66
C PRO A 134 -23.07 -0.72 -8.75
N GLU A 135 -23.74 0.10 -9.56
CA GLU A 135 -24.60 -0.38 -10.65
C GLU A 135 -23.84 -1.22 -11.70
N ASN A 136 -22.57 -0.89 -11.95
CA ASN A 136 -21.69 -1.64 -12.83
C ASN A 136 -20.59 -2.34 -12.02
N VAL A 137 -20.80 -3.63 -11.71
CA VAL A 137 -19.82 -4.44 -10.97
C VAL A 137 -18.66 -4.99 -11.82
N GLN A 138 -18.49 -4.51 -13.06
CA GLN A 138 -17.36 -4.84 -13.94
C GLN A 138 -16.26 -3.78 -13.91
N GLN A 139 -16.45 -2.69 -13.16
CA GLN A 139 -15.48 -1.59 -12.96
C GLN A 139 -15.22 -1.42 -11.45
N GLY A 140 -14.10 -0.79 -11.07
CA GLY A 140 -13.50 -0.93 -9.73
C GLY A 140 -14.35 -0.52 -8.51
N ASN A 141 -13.89 -0.93 -7.31
CA ASN A 141 -14.51 -0.73 -5.99
C ASN A 141 -15.84 -1.48 -5.73
N ASN A 142 -15.87 -2.76 -6.10
CA ASN A 142 -16.99 -3.67 -5.92
C ASN A 142 -17.12 -4.24 -4.49
N ALA A 143 -17.55 -3.42 -3.52
CA ALA A 143 -17.80 -3.90 -2.16
C ALA A 143 -19.19 -3.51 -1.64
N LEU A 144 -19.90 -4.50 -1.09
CA LEU A 144 -21.12 -4.31 -0.30
C LEU A 144 -20.79 -4.49 1.18
N THR A 145 -21.26 -3.58 2.02
CA THR A 145 -21.12 -3.66 3.48
C THR A 145 -22.49 -3.62 4.13
N ALA A 146 -22.74 -4.51 5.09
CA ALA A 146 -23.96 -4.57 5.86
C ALA A 146 -23.66 -4.82 7.35
N SER A 147 -24.60 -4.49 8.23
CA SER A 147 -24.52 -4.83 9.65
C SER A 147 -25.79 -5.49 10.17
N ARG A 148 -25.63 -6.37 11.16
CA ARG A 148 -26.72 -6.98 11.91
C ARG A 148 -26.24 -7.24 13.34
N GLU A 149 -27.07 -6.89 14.31
CA GLU A 149 -26.77 -7.05 15.74
C GLU A 149 -25.41 -6.41 16.09
N ASN A 150 -24.42 -7.18 16.55
CA ASN A 150 -23.07 -6.71 16.84
C ASN A 150 -22.05 -6.97 15.71
N LEU A 151 -22.49 -7.43 14.53
CA LEU A 151 -21.61 -7.92 13.46
C LEU A 151 -21.70 -7.06 12.20
N LYS A 152 -20.53 -6.67 11.66
CA LYS A 152 -20.39 -5.99 10.37
C LYS A 152 -19.78 -6.95 9.36
N VAL A 153 -20.41 -7.11 8.19
CA VAL A 153 -19.90 -7.92 7.08
C VAL A 153 -19.61 -7.04 5.87
N THR A 154 -18.51 -7.31 5.19
CA THR A 154 -18.13 -6.74 3.89
C THR A 154 -17.90 -7.86 2.90
N VAL A 155 -18.60 -7.81 1.77
CA VAL A 155 -18.43 -8.71 0.63
C VAL A 155 -17.79 -7.91 -0.50
N SER A 156 -16.54 -8.26 -0.83
CA SER A 156 -15.77 -7.61 -1.88
C SER A 156 -15.60 -8.53 -3.08
N LEU A 157 -15.90 -8.05 -4.28
CA LEU A 157 -15.64 -8.77 -5.53
C LEU A 157 -14.25 -8.40 -6.07
N SER A 158 -13.52 -9.38 -6.56
CA SER A 158 -12.17 -9.22 -7.10
C SER A 158 -12.15 -9.42 -8.62
N GLN A 159 -11.00 -9.17 -9.25
CA GLN A 159 -10.83 -9.49 -10.67
C GLN A 159 -11.01 -11.00 -10.91
N PRO A 160 -11.53 -11.41 -12.08
CA PRO A 160 -11.63 -12.81 -12.44
C PRO A 160 -10.24 -13.47 -12.56
N THR A 161 -10.18 -14.76 -12.22
CA THR A 161 -9.03 -15.60 -12.53
C THR A 161 -9.06 -15.94 -14.02
N THR A 162 -7.98 -15.66 -14.75
CA THR A 162 -7.83 -16.01 -16.16
C THR A 162 -6.73 -17.05 -16.40
N ASP A 163 -6.79 -17.76 -17.52
CA ASP A 163 -5.68 -18.60 -17.99
C ASP A 163 -4.56 -17.75 -18.63
N ASN A 164 -3.46 -18.40 -19.02
CA ASN A 164 -2.32 -17.76 -19.70
C ASN A 164 -2.65 -17.20 -21.12
N LYS A 165 -3.93 -17.13 -21.49
CA LYS A 165 -4.48 -16.62 -22.75
C LYS A 165 -5.70 -15.71 -22.51
N ASP A 166 -5.85 -15.18 -21.30
CA ASP A 166 -6.94 -14.30 -20.86
C ASP A 166 -8.36 -14.90 -20.91
N ASN A 167 -8.50 -16.23 -20.97
CA ASN A 167 -9.81 -16.88 -20.84
C ASN A 167 -10.24 -16.92 -19.37
N LEU A 168 -11.47 -16.49 -19.09
CA LEU A 168 -12.10 -16.57 -17.77
C LEU A 168 -12.15 -18.02 -17.26
N ILE A 169 -11.52 -18.28 -16.11
CA ILE A 169 -11.57 -19.55 -15.37
C ILE A 169 -12.67 -19.49 -14.31
N SER A 170 -12.63 -18.47 -13.44
CA SER A 170 -13.53 -18.29 -12.30
C SER A 170 -13.60 -16.82 -11.88
N ASN A 171 -14.66 -16.45 -11.16
CA ASN A 171 -14.80 -15.13 -10.54
C ASN A 171 -14.48 -15.23 -9.05
N GLN A 172 -13.68 -14.29 -8.53
CA GLN A 172 -13.26 -14.27 -7.13
C GLN A 172 -14.05 -13.25 -6.29
N PHE A 173 -14.30 -13.60 -5.03
CA PHE A 173 -14.80 -12.67 -4.02
C PHE A 173 -14.25 -13.01 -2.63
N ALA A 174 -14.32 -12.05 -1.71
CA ALA A 174 -13.95 -12.22 -0.32
C ALA A 174 -15.10 -11.81 0.60
N ILE A 175 -15.28 -12.55 1.70
CA ILE A 175 -16.15 -12.19 2.82
C ILE A 175 -15.25 -11.84 3.99
N ALA A 176 -15.35 -10.62 4.49
CA ALA A 176 -14.73 -10.19 5.74
C ALA A 176 -15.82 -9.79 6.75
N TYR A 177 -15.63 -10.15 8.01
CA TYR A 177 -16.52 -9.75 9.10
C TYR A 177 -15.74 -9.40 10.37
N GLN A 178 -16.34 -8.58 11.22
CA GLN A 178 -15.79 -8.11 12.49
C GLN A 178 -16.93 -7.57 13.39
N PRO A 179 -16.69 -7.41 14.71
CA PRO A 179 -17.63 -6.71 15.58
C PRO A 179 -17.84 -5.25 15.17
N ILE A 180 -18.98 -4.72 15.58
CA ILE A 180 -19.28 -3.29 15.62
C ILE A 180 -18.75 -2.79 16.96
N GLU A 181 -17.70 -1.98 16.95
CA GLU A 181 -17.08 -1.45 18.16
C GLU A 181 -17.93 -0.32 18.75
N ASP A 182 -18.59 -0.58 19.89
CA ASP A 182 -19.12 0.45 20.78
C ASP A 182 -17.97 1.13 21.55
N LEU A 183 -18.08 2.44 21.78
CA LEU A 183 -17.08 3.22 22.53
C LEU A 183 -17.01 2.78 24.01
N PRO A 184 -15.83 2.83 24.66
CA PRO A 184 -15.71 2.56 26.08
C PRO A 184 -16.43 3.64 26.92
N GLN A 185 -17.14 3.20 27.96
CA GLN A 185 -17.90 4.08 28.85
C GLN A 185 -17.01 5.08 29.60
N LEU A 186 -17.41 6.36 29.63
CA LEU A 186 -16.81 7.36 30.51
C LEU A 186 -17.10 7.02 31.99
N THR A 187 -16.05 6.86 32.78
CA THR A 187 -16.14 6.95 34.25
C THR A 187 -16.13 8.42 34.68
N THR A 188 -17.22 8.88 35.29
CA THR A 188 -17.34 10.21 35.88
C THR A 188 -16.38 10.38 37.05
N SER A 189 -15.46 11.34 36.97
CA SER A 189 -14.63 11.79 38.11
C SER A 189 -15.03 13.22 38.46
N GLU A 190 -15.43 13.44 39.71
CA GLU A 190 -15.95 14.73 40.18
C GLU A 190 -14.86 15.81 40.25
N THR A 191 -15.25 17.05 39.93
CA THR A 191 -14.38 18.23 39.98
C THR A 191 -14.29 18.81 41.38
N THR A 192 -13.10 18.85 41.98
CA THR A 192 -12.82 19.72 43.13
C THR A 192 -12.15 21.02 42.68
N ASN A 193 -12.88 22.13 42.85
CA ASN A 193 -12.34 23.48 42.63
C ASN A 193 -11.18 23.78 43.59
N SER A 194 -10.10 24.35 43.05
CA SER A 194 -9.22 25.27 43.76
C SER A 194 -8.69 26.31 42.79
N SER A 195 -8.95 27.58 43.09
CA SER A 195 -8.56 28.74 42.30
C SER A 195 -7.35 29.40 42.93
N GLU A 196 -6.21 29.40 42.24
CA GLU A 196 -5.17 30.42 42.43
C GLU A 196 -4.72 30.99 41.08
N ASN A 197 -4.38 32.27 41.10
CA ASN A 197 -4.23 33.14 39.93
C ASN A 197 -2.86 33.81 39.97
N LEU A 198 -1.98 33.48 39.04
CA LEU A 198 -0.78 34.28 38.73
C LEU A 198 -0.53 34.31 37.23
N THR A 199 -0.43 35.54 36.72
CA THR A 199 -0.05 35.90 35.35
C THR A 199 1.44 35.71 35.09
N ASP A 200 1.80 35.10 33.96
CA ASP A 200 2.83 35.63 33.06
C ASP A 200 2.56 35.25 31.59
N LEU A 201 3.22 35.93 30.66
CA LEU A 201 2.88 35.95 29.23
C LEU A 201 3.83 35.07 28.38
N GLU A 202 3.27 34.09 27.66
CA GLU A 202 3.84 33.59 26.40
C GLU A 202 2.73 33.07 25.47
N PRO A 203 2.81 33.28 24.14
CA PRO A 203 1.75 32.88 23.22
C PRO A 203 1.88 31.40 22.86
N ASN A 204 1.42 30.53 23.77
CA ASN A 204 1.20 29.12 23.46
C ASN A 204 0.08 29.02 22.41
N ILE A 205 0.44 28.79 21.14
CA ILE A 205 -0.53 28.42 20.10
C ILE A 205 -0.86 26.94 20.29
N GLU A 206 -1.72 26.67 21.28
CA GLU A 206 -2.53 25.47 21.29
C GLU A 206 -3.53 25.59 20.15
N THR A 207 -3.18 24.97 19.02
CA THR A 207 -4.07 24.77 17.87
C THR A 207 -5.17 23.80 18.27
N THR A 208 -6.16 24.31 19.02
CA THR A 208 -7.46 23.67 19.16
C THR A 208 -8.03 23.46 17.76
N ALA A 209 -8.38 22.21 17.43
CA ALA A 209 -8.77 21.78 16.09
C ALA A 209 -10.14 22.35 15.68
N SER A 210 -10.16 23.64 15.35
CA SER A 210 -11.24 24.28 14.61
C SER A 210 -10.99 24.03 13.12
N ALA A 211 -12.01 23.58 12.38
CA ALA A 211 -11.90 23.33 10.95
C ALA A 211 -11.43 24.60 10.21
N VAL A 212 -10.22 24.57 9.66
CA VAL A 212 -9.60 25.72 9.00
C VAL A 212 -10.19 25.85 7.59
N TYR A 213 -11.01 26.89 7.39
CA TYR A 213 -11.55 27.24 6.08
C TYR A 213 -10.56 28.13 5.33
N PHE A 214 -10.00 27.61 4.24
CA PHE A 214 -9.07 28.35 3.38
C PHE A 214 -9.83 29.15 2.31
N SER A 215 -9.53 30.44 2.18
CA SER A 215 -10.24 31.35 1.27
C SER A 215 -9.74 31.32 -0.19
N ASP A 216 -8.69 30.56 -0.48
CA ASP A 216 -7.92 30.61 -1.73
C ASP A 216 -7.78 29.24 -2.44
N LEU A 217 -8.63 28.26 -2.10
CA LEU A 217 -8.67 26.95 -2.79
C LEU A 217 -9.19 27.07 -4.24
N ASP A 218 -9.83 28.17 -4.60
CA ASP A 218 -10.19 28.49 -5.98
C ASP A 218 -8.95 28.68 -6.88
N GLN A 219 -7.81 29.10 -6.31
CA GLN A 219 -6.54 29.33 -7.03
C GLN A 219 -5.83 28.04 -7.47
N THR A 220 -6.28 26.86 -7.02
CA THR A 220 -5.78 25.56 -7.51
C THR A 220 -6.54 25.06 -8.74
N SER A 221 -6.01 24.04 -9.41
CA SER A 221 -6.71 23.42 -10.54
C SER A 221 -7.97 22.70 -10.08
N GLU A 222 -9.01 22.71 -10.93
CA GLU A 222 -10.30 22.07 -10.62
C GLU A 222 -10.19 20.57 -10.36
N GLN A 223 -9.16 19.92 -10.92
CA GLN A 223 -8.89 18.50 -10.73
C GLN A 223 -8.31 18.17 -9.36
N LEU A 224 -7.58 19.09 -8.72
CA LEU A 224 -6.99 18.89 -7.39
C LEU A 224 -7.88 19.41 -6.26
N ARG A 225 -8.73 20.41 -6.54
CA ARG A 225 -9.56 21.08 -5.52
C ARG A 225 -10.38 20.13 -4.63
N PRO A 226 -11.11 19.12 -5.14
CA PRO A 226 -11.91 18.22 -4.28
C PRO A 226 -11.05 17.44 -3.28
N TYR A 227 -9.84 17.03 -3.67
CA TYR A 227 -8.92 16.30 -2.79
C TYR A 227 -8.46 17.16 -1.62
N ILE A 228 -8.19 18.44 -1.89
CA ILE A 228 -7.75 19.43 -0.89
C ILE A 228 -8.90 19.78 0.05
N GLU A 229 -10.11 19.96 -0.48
CA GLU A 229 -11.33 20.22 0.32
C GLU A 229 -11.65 19.07 1.27
N ASP A 230 -11.51 17.81 0.85
CA ASP A 230 -11.71 16.65 1.72
C ASP A 230 -10.62 16.53 2.79
N LEU A 231 -9.35 16.78 2.45
CA LEU A 231 -8.26 16.73 3.43
C LEU A 231 -8.32 17.90 4.44
N ALA A 232 -8.82 19.07 4.03
CA ALA A 232 -9.03 20.21 4.92
C ALA A 232 -10.04 19.91 6.03
N LYS A 233 -11.10 19.15 5.72
CA LYS A 233 -12.13 18.74 6.70
C LYS A 233 -11.57 17.86 7.83
N LEU A 234 -10.47 17.16 7.58
CA LEU A 234 -9.78 16.32 8.56
C LEU A 234 -8.84 17.11 9.51
N GLY A 235 -8.60 18.40 9.24
CA GLY A 235 -7.73 19.26 10.06
C GLY A 235 -6.23 19.11 9.82
N ILE A 236 -5.80 18.23 8.90
CA ILE A 236 -4.40 17.95 8.57
C ILE A 236 -3.71 19.16 7.89
N LEU A 237 -4.45 19.91 7.08
CA LEU A 237 -3.87 21.01 6.30
C LEU A 237 -3.65 22.24 7.17
N THR A 238 -2.42 22.76 7.16
CA THR A 238 -2.01 23.96 7.91
C THR A 238 -2.10 25.22 7.07
N ALA A 239 -2.31 26.38 7.71
CA ALA A 239 -2.23 27.69 7.05
C ALA A 239 -0.84 27.95 6.45
N TYR A 240 -0.78 28.74 5.37
CA TYR A 240 0.49 29.13 4.77
C TYR A 240 1.29 30.03 5.71
N SER A 241 2.59 29.76 5.83
CA SER A 241 3.53 30.57 6.60
C SER A 241 4.78 30.85 5.78
N LYS A 242 5.27 32.09 5.83
CA LYS A 242 6.49 32.52 5.16
C LYS A 242 7.25 33.47 6.06
N GLU A 243 8.55 33.21 6.27
CA GLU A 243 9.42 34.06 7.10
C GLU A 243 8.83 34.34 8.50
N GLY A 244 8.20 33.32 9.11
CA GLY A 244 7.54 33.41 10.43
C GLY A 244 6.19 34.13 10.44
N LYS A 245 5.67 34.56 9.29
CA LYS A 245 4.34 35.20 9.18
C LYS A 245 3.32 34.19 8.68
N VAL A 246 2.34 33.88 9.52
CA VAL A 246 1.22 32.98 9.21
C VAL A 246 0.06 33.76 8.59
N GLU A 247 -0.36 33.36 7.39
CA GLU A 247 -1.57 33.86 6.73
C GLU A 247 -2.74 32.94 7.07
N ALA A 248 -3.31 33.10 8.27
CA ALA A 248 -4.19 32.12 8.92
C ALA A 248 -5.34 31.54 8.07
N ASN A 249 -5.91 32.32 7.14
CA ASN A 249 -7.03 31.90 6.28
C ASN A 249 -6.60 31.49 4.86
N LYS A 250 -5.29 31.39 4.57
CA LYS A 250 -4.77 31.00 3.25
C LYS A 250 -4.09 29.65 3.28
N PHE A 251 -4.36 28.86 2.25
CA PHE A 251 -3.66 27.62 1.97
C PHE A 251 -2.43 27.83 1.07
N ALA A 252 -2.44 28.84 0.20
CA ALA A 252 -1.46 29.09 -0.86
C ALA A 252 -1.19 27.83 -1.73
N PRO A 253 -2.19 27.32 -2.47
CA PRO A 253 -2.13 26.01 -3.14
C PRO A 253 -0.97 25.84 -4.14
N ASN A 254 -0.50 26.95 -4.74
CA ASN A 254 0.53 26.94 -5.79
C ASN A 254 1.95 27.20 -5.25
N GLU A 255 2.10 27.55 -3.98
CA GLU A 255 3.42 27.69 -3.35
C GLU A 255 4.05 26.30 -3.10
N PRO A 256 5.38 26.17 -3.16
CA PRO A 256 6.07 24.92 -2.81
C PRO A 256 5.81 24.53 -1.35
N ILE A 257 5.63 23.24 -1.08
CA ILE A 257 5.61 22.72 0.29
C ILE A 257 7.04 22.48 0.81
N THR A 258 7.28 22.74 2.08
CA THR A 258 8.55 22.38 2.75
C THR A 258 8.60 20.88 3.05
N ARG A 259 9.80 20.34 3.20
CA ARG A 259 10.00 18.94 3.64
C ARG A 259 9.45 18.72 5.05
N ARG A 260 9.57 19.70 5.94
CA ARG A 260 8.99 19.74 7.29
C ARG A 260 7.47 19.63 7.27
N ASP A 261 6.79 20.50 6.52
CA ASP A 261 5.32 20.53 6.49
C ASP A 261 4.75 19.24 5.88
N PHE A 262 5.38 18.71 4.83
CA PHE A 262 4.95 17.44 4.26
C PHE A 262 5.18 16.26 5.22
N ALA A 263 6.28 16.23 5.97
CA ALA A 263 6.52 15.20 7.00
C ALA A 263 5.41 15.20 8.06
N ARG A 264 5.00 16.40 8.53
CA ARG A 264 3.87 16.57 9.46
C ARG A 264 2.57 16.04 8.86
N TRP A 265 2.16 16.55 7.69
CA TRP A 265 0.92 16.13 7.03
C TRP A 265 0.90 14.63 6.69
N LEU A 266 2.05 14.04 6.34
CA LEU A 266 2.17 12.61 6.01
C LEU A 266 1.90 11.73 7.24
N VAL A 267 2.46 12.08 8.40
CA VAL A 267 2.25 11.34 9.65
C VAL A 267 0.84 11.52 10.18
N GLU A 268 0.33 12.76 10.20
CA GLU A 268 -1.03 13.09 10.63
C GLU A 268 -2.07 12.36 9.77
N ALA A 269 -1.99 12.49 8.44
CA ALA A 269 -2.90 11.81 7.51
C ALA A 269 -2.85 10.29 7.67
N ASN A 270 -1.66 9.69 7.70
CA ASN A 270 -1.50 8.26 7.91
C ASN A 270 -2.16 7.81 9.24
N ASN A 271 -1.89 8.51 10.33
CA ASN A 271 -2.33 8.09 11.65
C ASN A 271 -3.83 8.29 11.88
N GLN A 272 -4.45 9.27 11.22
CA GLN A 272 -5.89 9.50 11.23
C GLN A 272 -6.63 8.48 10.33
N PHE A 273 -6.13 8.23 9.11
CA PHE A 273 -6.72 7.23 8.20
C PHE A 273 -6.71 5.82 8.80
N HIS A 274 -5.72 5.51 9.64
CA HIS A 274 -5.53 4.21 10.29
C HIS A 274 -5.87 4.23 11.80
N GLY A 275 -6.89 5.02 12.18
CA GLY A 275 -7.29 5.32 13.57
C GLY A 275 -7.29 4.14 14.57
N ASN A 276 -7.86 2.99 14.20
CA ASN A 276 -7.94 1.80 15.08
C ASN A 276 -6.87 0.74 14.76
N ALA A 277 -6.11 0.91 13.66
CA ALA A 277 -5.10 -0.05 13.20
C ALA A 277 -3.69 0.37 13.68
N ALA A 278 -3.38 0.10 14.95
CA ALA A 278 -2.14 0.54 15.57
C ALA A 278 -0.87 0.14 14.79
N GLY A 279 -0.83 -1.05 14.18
CA GLY A 279 0.30 -1.51 13.35
C GLY A 279 0.45 -0.83 11.98
N GLU A 280 -0.48 0.05 11.60
CA GLU A 280 -0.42 0.85 10.36
C GLU A 280 -0.10 2.33 10.65
N LYS A 281 -0.05 2.72 11.92
CA LYS A 281 0.36 4.06 12.36
C LYS A 281 1.88 4.19 12.35
N ILE A 282 2.36 5.39 12.02
CA ILE A 282 3.74 5.80 12.23
C ILE A 282 3.86 6.26 13.68
N HIS A 283 4.74 5.63 14.44
CA HIS A 283 5.02 6.05 15.81
C HIS A 283 5.84 7.34 15.80
N LEU A 284 5.52 8.24 16.73
CA LEU A 284 6.37 9.39 17.05
C LEU A 284 7.57 8.90 17.88
N ALA A 285 8.76 9.42 17.58
CA ALA A 285 9.97 9.10 18.34
C ALA A 285 9.99 9.79 19.71
N THR A 286 10.92 9.40 20.58
CA THR A 286 11.07 10.02 21.91
C THR A 286 12.24 11.01 21.93
N LYS A 287 12.15 12.08 22.73
CA LYS A 287 13.24 13.07 22.88
C LYS A 287 14.50 12.53 23.57
N SER A 288 14.48 11.27 24.02
CA SER A 288 15.66 10.52 24.48
C SER A 288 16.47 9.88 23.35
N ASP A 289 15.91 9.76 22.15
CA ASP A 289 16.54 9.08 21.03
C ASP A 289 17.66 9.92 20.39
N ARG A 290 18.63 9.25 19.77
CA ARG A 290 19.72 9.93 19.06
C ARG A 290 19.18 10.54 17.76
N PRO A 291 19.28 11.86 17.54
CA PRO A 291 18.80 12.50 16.31
C PRO A 291 19.38 11.84 15.06
N ALA A 292 18.50 11.44 14.13
CA ALA A 292 18.82 10.82 12.85
C ALA A 292 19.45 11.79 11.83
N PHE A 293 19.39 13.10 12.13
CA PHE A 293 19.86 14.21 11.31
C PHE A 293 20.65 15.21 12.14
N GLN A 294 21.63 15.89 11.54
CA GLN A 294 22.47 16.88 12.24
C GLN A 294 21.84 18.27 12.34
N ASP A 295 20.85 18.57 11.48
CA ASP A 295 20.14 19.84 11.38
C ASP A 295 18.76 19.84 12.08
N ILE A 296 18.40 18.74 12.77
CA ILE A 296 17.17 18.62 13.55
C ILE A 296 17.53 18.34 15.01
N SER A 297 17.20 19.27 15.90
CA SER A 297 17.47 19.19 17.34
C SER A 297 16.36 18.41 18.06
N VAL A 298 16.65 17.77 19.21
CA VAL A 298 15.64 17.16 20.09
C VAL A 298 14.58 18.15 20.61
N ASN A 299 14.89 19.45 20.55
CA ASN A 299 14.00 20.55 20.91
C ASN A 299 13.29 21.19 19.71
N ASP A 300 13.49 20.66 18.49
CA ASP A 300 12.75 21.08 17.30
C ASP A 300 11.26 20.68 17.47
N PRO A 301 10.28 21.55 17.13
CA PRO A 301 8.87 21.26 17.33
C PRO A 301 8.37 20.04 16.56
N ASP A 302 8.99 19.69 15.43
CA ASP A 302 8.66 18.52 14.62
C ASP A 302 9.67 17.37 14.82
N PHE A 303 10.53 17.43 15.85
CA PHE A 303 11.54 16.39 16.11
C PHE A 303 10.95 14.99 16.10
N GLU A 304 9.91 14.76 16.90
CA GLU A 304 9.33 13.42 17.12
C GLU A 304 8.67 12.86 15.84
N ILE A 305 8.19 13.74 14.95
CA ILE A 305 7.61 13.41 13.65
C ILE A 305 8.70 13.04 12.65
N ILE A 306 9.71 13.92 12.49
CA ILE A 306 10.80 13.74 11.52
C ILE A 306 11.69 12.55 11.92
N GLN A 307 11.98 12.40 13.21
CA GLN A 307 12.71 11.26 13.77
C GLN A 307 11.90 9.96 13.60
N GLY A 308 10.60 9.96 13.92
CA GLY A 308 9.75 8.77 13.78
C GLY A 308 9.66 8.26 12.33
N LEU A 309 9.58 9.16 11.36
CA LEU A 309 9.68 8.82 9.93
C LEU A 309 11.04 8.20 9.55
N ALA A 310 12.13 8.68 10.14
CA ALA A 310 13.48 8.17 9.87
C ALA A 310 13.71 6.79 10.51
N GLU A 311 13.19 6.57 11.72
CA GLU A 311 13.23 5.29 12.43
C GLU A 311 12.32 4.23 11.79
N ALA A 312 11.18 4.65 11.21
CA ALA A 312 10.35 3.82 10.34
C ALA A 312 10.99 3.50 8.97
N GLY A 313 12.16 4.08 8.66
CA GLY A 313 12.86 3.90 7.38
C GLY A 313 12.17 4.54 6.17
N LEU A 314 11.17 5.40 6.39
CA LEU A 314 10.36 6.03 5.34
C LEU A 314 11.08 7.22 4.68
N ILE A 315 11.98 7.87 5.41
CA ILE A 315 12.80 8.98 4.90
C ILE A 315 14.30 8.65 4.99
N PRO A 316 15.12 8.98 3.98
CA PRO A 316 16.56 8.69 4.00
C PRO A 316 17.28 9.42 5.13
N SER A 317 18.01 8.68 5.97
CA SER A 317 18.76 9.18 7.13
C SER A 317 20.02 8.34 7.36
N MET A 318 20.84 8.67 8.37
CA MET A 318 21.97 7.82 8.78
C MET A 318 21.57 6.43 9.32
N LEU A 319 20.27 6.20 9.59
CA LEU A 319 19.74 4.90 10.01
C LEU A 319 19.47 3.95 8.83
N THR A 320 19.49 4.48 7.60
CA THR A 320 19.23 3.73 6.37
C THR A 320 20.53 3.33 5.66
N ASP A 321 20.47 2.33 4.77
CA ASP A 321 21.63 1.86 3.98
C ASP A 321 22.32 2.98 3.15
N ASN A 322 21.65 4.11 2.94
CA ASN A 322 22.21 5.32 2.34
C ASN A 322 22.63 6.34 3.42
N SER A 323 23.59 5.95 4.26
CA SER A 323 24.10 6.75 5.39
C SER A 323 24.83 8.05 5.01
N SER A 324 24.88 8.40 3.72
CA SER A 324 25.34 9.71 3.22
C SER A 324 24.37 10.87 3.53
N LYS A 325 23.10 10.56 3.87
CA LYS A 325 22.06 11.54 4.17
C LYS A 325 22.09 11.96 5.65
N LEU A 326 23.01 12.88 5.96
CA LEU A 326 23.25 13.42 7.30
C LEU A 326 22.34 14.60 7.69
N LEU A 327 21.64 15.20 6.71
CA LEU A 327 20.80 16.40 6.88
C LEU A 327 19.38 16.13 6.36
N PHE A 328 18.38 16.58 7.10
CA PHE A 328 16.97 16.52 6.69
C PHE A 328 16.59 17.66 5.75
N GLN A 329 17.17 18.86 5.94
CA GLN A 329 16.85 20.10 5.25
C GLN A 329 15.37 20.49 5.37
N PRO A 330 14.89 20.82 6.60
CA PRO A 330 13.46 20.96 6.89
C PRO A 330 12.75 22.01 6.03
N ASP A 331 13.38 23.17 5.84
CA ASP A 331 12.79 24.33 5.16
C ASP A 331 13.01 24.30 3.65
N ALA A 332 13.73 23.30 3.13
CA ALA A 332 13.90 23.11 1.69
C ALA A 332 12.60 22.60 1.05
N PRO A 333 12.28 22.99 -0.20
CA PRO A 333 11.12 22.47 -0.90
C PRO A 333 11.16 20.94 -1.07
N LEU A 334 10.02 20.28 -0.88
CA LEU A 334 9.87 18.86 -1.19
C LEU A 334 9.98 18.64 -2.70
N THR A 335 10.78 17.67 -3.13
CA THR A 335 10.88 17.29 -4.54
C THR A 335 9.87 16.21 -4.92
N ARG A 336 9.53 16.10 -6.20
CA ARG A 336 8.61 15.05 -6.70
C ARG A 336 9.08 13.64 -6.38
N GLU A 337 10.40 13.40 -6.40
CA GLU A 337 10.94 12.09 -6.02
C GLU A 337 10.92 11.84 -4.50
N ASP A 338 11.15 12.87 -3.67
CA ASP A 338 10.99 12.73 -2.21
C ASP A 338 9.53 12.40 -1.87
N LEU A 339 8.55 13.11 -2.45
CA LEU A 339 7.12 12.84 -2.22
C LEU A 339 6.76 11.38 -2.46
N LEU A 340 7.12 10.81 -3.61
CA LEU A 340 6.79 9.42 -3.93
C LEU A 340 7.56 8.42 -3.06
N THR A 341 8.84 8.67 -2.79
CA THR A 341 9.64 7.75 -1.98
C THR A 341 9.17 7.69 -0.52
N TRP A 342 8.57 8.76 0.00
CA TRP A 342 8.00 8.80 1.34
C TRP A 342 6.55 8.29 1.39
N LYS A 343 5.72 8.62 0.38
CA LYS A 343 4.29 8.27 0.35
C LYS A 343 4.00 6.83 -0.10
N VAL A 344 4.64 6.36 -1.17
CA VAL A 344 4.31 5.05 -1.78
C VAL A 344 4.54 3.85 -0.84
N PRO A 345 5.55 3.82 0.06
CA PRO A 345 5.65 2.75 1.06
C PRO A 345 4.44 2.64 2.00
N LEU A 346 3.77 3.76 2.31
CA LEU A 346 2.54 3.77 3.13
C LEU A 346 1.32 3.28 2.36
N ASP A 347 1.29 3.48 1.04
CA ASP A 347 0.27 2.89 0.17
C ASP A 347 0.46 1.36 0.06
N LEU A 348 1.70 0.92 -0.17
CA LEU A 348 2.04 -0.48 -0.43
C LEU A 348 2.07 -1.35 0.84
N ARG A 349 2.34 -0.76 2.01
CA ARG A 349 2.54 -1.43 3.32
C ARG A 349 3.60 -2.55 3.30
N LYS A 350 4.54 -2.48 2.36
CA LYS A 350 5.64 -3.43 2.16
C LYS A 350 6.85 -2.70 1.59
N ASN A 351 8.01 -3.35 1.63
CA ASN A 351 9.21 -2.88 0.94
C ASN A 351 8.92 -2.62 -0.54
N LEU A 352 9.50 -1.55 -1.08
CA LEU A 352 9.36 -1.23 -2.50
C LEU A 352 9.94 -2.36 -3.37
N PRO A 353 9.24 -2.75 -4.46
CA PRO A 353 9.72 -3.78 -5.38
C PRO A 353 11.00 -3.30 -6.10
N THR A 354 11.86 -4.24 -6.50
CA THR A 354 12.96 -3.92 -7.40
C THR A 354 12.41 -3.46 -8.76
N ALA A 355 12.98 -2.40 -9.31
CA ALA A 355 12.57 -1.81 -10.58
C ALA A 355 13.80 -1.51 -11.44
N SER A 356 13.69 -1.75 -12.75
CA SER A 356 14.68 -1.32 -13.74
C SER A 356 14.23 -0.04 -14.43
N ILE A 357 15.17 0.69 -15.03
CA ILE A 357 14.86 1.87 -15.86
C ILE A 357 13.92 1.47 -17.02
N ASP A 358 14.12 0.30 -17.61
CA ASP A 358 13.31 -0.17 -18.74
C ASP A 358 11.88 -0.52 -18.32
N ALA A 359 11.67 -1.08 -17.13
CA ALA A 359 10.34 -1.28 -16.57
C ALA A 359 9.59 0.06 -16.41
N ILE A 360 10.26 1.11 -15.91
CA ILE A 360 9.65 2.44 -15.80
C ILE A 360 9.36 3.09 -17.16
N LYS A 361 10.24 2.92 -18.16
CA LYS A 361 9.97 3.38 -19.53
C LYS A 361 8.77 2.68 -20.15
N GLN A 362 8.60 1.38 -19.90
CA GLN A 362 7.46 0.61 -20.39
C GLN A 362 6.15 0.95 -19.64
N SER A 363 6.22 1.20 -18.33
CA SER A 363 5.06 1.56 -17.50
C SER A 363 4.57 2.99 -17.70
N TRP A 364 5.47 3.98 -17.56
CA TRP A 364 5.11 5.40 -17.52
C TRP A 364 5.52 6.20 -18.76
N GLY A 365 6.44 5.69 -19.59
CA GLY A 365 6.89 6.41 -20.79
C GLY A 365 7.71 7.68 -20.52
N PHE A 366 8.27 7.85 -19.33
CA PHE A 366 9.05 9.06 -19.00
C PHE A 366 10.33 9.16 -19.83
N GLN A 367 10.63 10.37 -20.29
CA GLN A 367 11.81 10.68 -21.10
C GLN A 367 13.05 10.97 -20.23
N ASP A 368 12.86 11.36 -18.96
CA ASP A 368 13.91 11.83 -18.06
C ASP A 368 14.35 10.79 -17.01
N THR A 369 14.10 9.49 -17.25
CA THR A 369 14.42 8.40 -16.31
C THR A 369 15.87 8.34 -15.85
N ALA A 370 16.81 8.86 -16.64
CA ALA A 370 18.23 8.93 -16.29
C ALA A 370 18.53 9.87 -15.10
N ASN A 371 17.61 10.79 -14.76
CA ASN A 371 17.75 11.73 -13.66
C ASN A 371 17.03 11.28 -12.37
N ILE A 372 16.33 10.15 -12.41
CA ILE A 372 15.51 9.63 -11.30
C ILE A 372 16.38 8.76 -10.40
N SER A 373 16.34 8.98 -9.08
CA SER A 373 17.07 8.15 -8.14
C SER A 373 16.57 6.69 -8.12
N PRO A 374 17.42 5.68 -7.80
CA PRO A 374 17.01 4.28 -7.77
C PRO A 374 15.81 3.99 -6.87
N GLN A 375 15.74 4.63 -5.69
CA GLN A 375 14.61 4.49 -4.76
C GLN A 375 13.31 5.07 -5.37
N ALA A 376 13.40 6.18 -6.10
CA ALA A 376 12.26 6.77 -6.79
C ALA A 376 11.80 5.97 -8.01
N LEU A 377 12.70 5.27 -8.71
CA LEU A 377 12.31 4.28 -9.73
C LEU A 377 11.50 3.13 -9.11
N GLN A 378 11.90 2.63 -7.93
CA GLN A 378 11.15 1.59 -7.21
C GLN A 378 9.76 2.11 -6.76
N ALA A 379 9.70 3.32 -6.21
CA ALA A 379 8.44 3.97 -5.81
C ALA A 379 7.51 4.18 -7.02
N LEU A 380 8.03 4.65 -8.15
CA LEU A 380 7.26 4.81 -9.39
C LEU A 380 6.73 3.48 -9.94
N PHE A 381 7.45 2.38 -9.77
CA PHE A 381 7.00 1.07 -10.23
C PHE A 381 5.86 0.53 -9.35
N ALA A 382 5.97 0.67 -8.02
CA ALA A 382 4.88 0.35 -7.12
C ALA A 382 3.65 1.25 -7.34
N ASP A 383 3.86 2.56 -7.54
CA ASP A 383 2.77 3.51 -7.81
C ASP A 383 2.00 3.15 -9.09
N PHE A 384 2.70 2.73 -10.16
CA PHE A 384 2.08 2.23 -11.39
C PHE A 384 1.18 1.01 -11.15
N GLN A 385 1.61 0.06 -10.31
CA GLN A 385 0.83 -1.13 -9.97
C GLN A 385 -0.45 -0.80 -9.17
N ASN A 386 -0.57 0.42 -8.62
CA ASN A 386 -1.79 0.92 -7.99
C ASN A 386 -2.82 1.47 -9.01
N GLY A 387 -2.52 1.43 -10.31
CA GLY A 387 -3.48 1.69 -11.38
C GLY A 387 -4.00 3.13 -11.38
N ASP A 388 -5.31 3.30 -11.25
CA ASP A 388 -5.96 4.62 -11.21
C ASP A 388 -5.88 5.29 -9.83
N ASN A 389 -5.56 4.53 -8.78
CA ASN A 389 -5.27 5.06 -7.44
C ASN A 389 -3.82 5.55 -7.28
N SER A 390 -3.01 5.48 -8.35
CA SER A 390 -1.63 5.97 -8.38
C SER A 390 -1.52 7.46 -8.03
N ASN A 391 -0.52 7.79 -7.21
CA ASN A 391 -0.19 9.16 -6.84
C ASN A 391 0.20 9.96 -8.10
N MET A 392 0.94 9.36 -9.04
CA MET A 392 1.31 9.99 -10.31
C MET A 392 0.10 10.51 -11.10
N LYS A 393 -0.93 9.68 -11.33
CA LYS A 393 -2.13 10.10 -12.07
C LYS A 393 -2.93 11.13 -11.29
N ARG A 394 -3.13 10.92 -9.98
CA ARG A 394 -3.95 11.79 -9.13
C ARG A 394 -3.34 13.19 -8.96
N VAL A 395 -2.03 13.27 -8.80
CA VAL A 395 -1.31 14.51 -8.43
C VAL A 395 -0.81 15.26 -9.65
N PHE A 396 -0.21 14.56 -10.62
CA PHE A 396 0.49 15.20 -11.76
C PHE A 396 -0.22 15.00 -13.10
N GLY A 397 -1.27 14.17 -13.16
CA GLY A 397 -2.02 13.88 -14.37
C GLY A 397 -1.17 13.19 -15.45
N TYR A 398 -1.54 13.40 -16.72
CA TYR A 398 -0.76 12.88 -17.84
C TYR A 398 0.51 13.71 -18.04
N THR A 399 1.68 13.07 -17.90
CA THR A 399 2.99 13.65 -18.20
C THR A 399 3.94 12.60 -18.76
N THR A 400 4.81 13.01 -19.70
CA THR A 400 5.94 12.20 -20.21
C THR A 400 7.28 12.67 -19.66
N LEU A 401 7.27 13.58 -18.68
CA LEU A 401 8.43 14.07 -17.92
C LEU A 401 8.08 14.04 -16.43
N PHE A 402 8.80 13.25 -15.64
CA PHE A 402 8.57 13.18 -14.20
C PHE A 402 9.06 14.46 -13.50
N GLN A 403 10.24 14.92 -13.91
CA GLN A 403 10.99 16.05 -13.33
C GLN A 403 11.29 15.80 -11.84
N PRO A 404 12.13 14.80 -11.51
CA PRO A 404 12.31 14.30 -10.13
C PRO A 404 12.68 15.39 -9.12
N LYS A 405 13.45 16.40 -9.55
CA LYS A 405 13.92 17.53 -8.72
C LYS A 405 12.98 18.74 -8.70
N LYS A 406 11.85 18.71 -9.42
CA LYS A 406 10.88 19.82 -9.41
C LYS A 406 10.25 19.92 -8.01
N PRO A 407 10.13 21.13 -7.43
CA PRO A 407 9.36 21.33 -6.20
C PRO A 407 7.90 20.93 -6.36
N VAL A 408 7.34 20.33 -5.33
CA VAL A 408 5.92 19.97 -5.20
C VAL A 408 5.15 21.14 -4.61
N THR A 409 3.99 21.49 -5.17
CA THR A 409 3.12 22.52 -4.59
C THR A 409 2.31 21.98 -3.41
N ARG A 410 1.83 22.86 -2.53
CA ARG A 410 0.98 22.48 -1.40
C ARG A 410 -0.31 21.76 -1.83
N ALA A 411 -0.89 22.14 -2.98
CA ALA A 411 -1.99 21.42 -3.61
C ALA A 411 -1.62 20.02 -4.12
N GLU A 412 -0.49 19.88 -4.82
CA GLU A 412 0.02 18.58 -5.28
C GLU A 412 0.27 17.64 -4.08
N ALA A 413 0.88 18.17 -3.00
CA ALA A 413 1.14 17.41 -1.78
C ALA A 413 -0.15 16.95 -1.06
N ALA A 414 -1.12 17.85 -0.85
CA ALA A 414 -2.41 17.50 -0.26
C ALA A 414 -3.17 16.45 -1.08
N ALA A 415 -3.17 16.57 -2.41
CA ALA A 415 -3.79 15.56 -3.28
C ALA A 415 -3.12 14.18 -3.20
N SER A 416 -1.80 14.11 -2.92
CA SER A 416 -1.13 12.81 -2.71
C SER A 416 -1.69 12.07 -1.48
N LEU A 417 -2.02 12.80 -0.42
CA LEU A 417 -2.51 12.28 0.87
C LEU A 417 -4.00 11.94 0.88
N TRP A 418 -4.78 12.30 -0.14
CA TRP A 418 -6.23 12.04 -0.20
C TRP A 418 -6.61 10.56 -0.21
N TYR A 419 -5.70 9.65 -0.56
CA TYR A 419 -5.93 8.21 -0.54
C TYR A 419 -4.70 7.49 -0.01
N PHE A 420 -4.92 6.49 0.85
CA PHE A 420 -3.90 5.56 1.34
C PHE A 420 -4.31 4.12 1.03
N GLY A 421 -3.41 3.36 0.42
CA GLY A 421 -3.54 1.90 0.22
C GLY A 421 -3.22 1.43 -1.19
N PHE A 422 -3.37 0.12 -1.44
CA PHE A 422 -2.91 -0.54 -2.67
C PHE A 422 -3.99 -1.44 -3.27
N GLN A 423 -4.13 -1.41 -4.61
CA GLN A 423 -4.96 -2.33 -5.41
C GLN A 423 -6.43 -2.47 -4.95
N GLY A 424 -7.00 -1.43 -4.35
CA GLY A 424 -8.40 -1.35 -3.94
C GLY A 424 -8.68 -1.63 -2.46
N ASP A 425 -7.69 -2.07 -1.69
CA ASP A 425 -7.78 -2.26 -0.23
C ASP A 425 -7.49 -0.93 0.55
N GLY A 426 -7.63 0.23 -0.10
CA GLY A 426 -7.34 1.55 0.49
C GLY A 426 -8.56 2.38 0.89
N ILE A 427 -8.32 3.50 1.56
CA ILE A 427 -9.34 4.44 2.07
C ILE A 427 -9.07 5.88 1.61
N THR A 428 -10.14 6.61 1.28
CA THR A 428 -10.08 8.02 0.87
C THR A 428 -10.36 8.99 2.03
N ALA A 429 -9.87 10.22 1.95
CA ALA A 429 -10.16 11.28 2.92
C ALA A 429 -11.68 11.48 3.09
N LEU A 430 -12.44 11.43 1.99
CA LEU A 430 -13.89 11.54 1.99
C LEU A 430 -14.57 10.43 2.81
N GLU A 431 -14.01 9.21 2.83
CA GLU A 431 -14.52 8.10 3.63
C GLU A 431 -14.19 8.27 5.11
N VAL A 432 -13.00 8.80 5.44
CA VAL A 432 -12.62 9.16 6.83
C VAL A 432 -13.56 10.24 7.38
N VAL A 433 -13.75 11.35 6.66
CA VAL A 433 -14.69 12.45 7.04
C VAL A 433 -16.10 11.93 7.29
N LYS A 434 -16.60 11.02 6.43
CA LYS A 434 -17.92 10.40 6.60
C LYS A 434 -17.99 9.49 7.82
N GLY A 435 -16.91 8.76 8.13
CA GLY A 435 -16.81 7.95 9.35
C GLY A 435 -16.90 8.79 10.62
N GLU A 436 -16.10 9.86 10.71
CA GLU A 436 -16.11 10.78 11.84
C GLU A 436 -17.48 11.44 12.05
N SER A 437 -18.15 11.85 10.96
CA SER A 437 -19.48 12.47 10.99
C SER A 437 -20.57 11.55 11.55
N ILE A 438 -20.51 10.25 11.23
CA ILE A 438 -21.45 9.25 11.75
C ILE A 438 -21.23 9.05 13.26
N ASN A 439 -19.97 8.99 13.70
CA ASN A 439 -19.63 8.82 15.11
C ASN A 439 -20.07 10.03 15.96
N GLN A 440 -19.84 11.27 15.49
CA GLN A 440 -20.31 12.47 16.18
C GLN A 440 -21.85 12.55 16.26
N SER A 441 -22.55 12.13 15.20
CA SER A 441 -24.02 12.10 15.18
C SER A 441 -24.61 11.07 16.15
N ALA A 442 -23.92 9.94 16.36
CA ALA A 442 -24.31 8.93 17.34
C ALA A 442 -24.14 9.45 18.78
N VAL A 443 -22.99 10.09 19.09
CA VAL A 443 -22.70 10.67 20.42
C VAL A 443 -23.71 11.76 20.79
N ASN A 444 -24.07 12.64 19.85
CA ASN A 444 -25.04 13.73 20.09
C ASN A 444 -26.51 13.26 20.12
N SER A 445 -26.79 11.96 19.95
CA SER A 445 -28.15 11.40 19.94
C SER A 445 -28.50 10.60 21.21
N GLN A 446 -27.60 10.54 22.21
CA GLN A 446 -27.92 9.97 23.52
C GLN A 446 -28.55 11.05 24.43
N PRO A 447 -29.68 10.76 25.11
CA PRO A 447 -30.44 11.70 25.93
C PRO A 447 -29.85 11.93 27.33
#